data_AF-A0A8T3VHM1-F1
#
_entry.id   AF-A0A8T3VHM1-F1
#
_cell.length_a   1.000
_cell.length_b   1.000
_cell.length_c   1.000
_cell.angle_alpha   90.00
_cell.angle_beta   90.00
_cell.angle_gamma   90.00
#
_symmetry.space_group_name_H-M   'P 1'
#
loop_
_entity.id
_entity.type
_entity.pdbx_description
1 polymer ?
#
loop_
_entity_poly.entity_id
_entity_poly.type
_entity_poly.pdbx_seq_one_letter_code
_entity_poly.pdbx_strand_id
1 'polypeptide(L)'
;MSYCTVEDVLKLTRTKPKQFGYTGDDTEEFNELIEDWILQSESHINHYCKREWYNYYDEYGEEIIVKVPPAVRNVCIRLTANIIAFSFGRRDNPLKKVDDWNTGVITSAVFTDDLKQDLKPFRKPRKANIFKI
;
A
#
# COMPACT_ATOMS: atom_id res chain seq x y z
N MET A 1 8.06 -11.48 5.44
CA MET A 1 7.79 -11.50 3.99
C MET A 1 6.77 -10.41 3.66
N SER A 2 7.09 -9.54 2.72
CA SER A 2 6.20 -8.46 2.27
C SER A 2 5.27 -8.94 1.14
N TYR A 3 4.13 -8.26 0.93
CA TYR A 3 3.14 -8.61 -0.10
C TYR A 3 3.65 -8.34 -1.52
N CYS A 4 4.58 -7.39 -1.67
CA CYS A 4 5.28 -7.07 -2.91
C CYS A 4 6.71 -6.61 -2.61
N THR A 5 7.55 -6.45 -3.64
CA THR A 5 8.92 -5.96 -3.46
C THR A 5 9.08 -4.52 -3.94
N VAL A 6 10.16 -3.86 -3.52
CA VAL A 6 10.58 -2.56 -4.09
C VAL A 6 10.68 -2.67 -5.62
N GLU A 7 11.28 -3.74 -6.13
CA GLU A 7 11.42 -3.97 -7.57
C GLU A 7 10.06 -4.01 -8.29
N ASP A 8 9.05 -4.68 -7.73
CA ASP A 8 7.70 -4.74 -8.30
C ASP A 8 7.10 -3.33 -8.42
N VAL A 9 7.26 -2.50 -7.38
CA VAL A 9 6.76 -1.12 -7.34
C VAL A 9 7.51 -0.22 -8.31
N LEU A 10 8.84 -0.34 -8.39
CA LEU A 10 9.66 0.47 -9.30
C LEU A 10 9.41 0.09 -10.77
N LYS A 11 9.15 -1.19 -11.08
CA LYS A 11 8.74 -1.62 -12.41
C LYS A 11 7.44 -0.95 -12.86
N LEU A 12 6.46 -0.83 -11.95
CA LEU A 12 5.19 -0.18 -12.24
C LEU A 12 5.33 1.34 -12.38
N THR A 13 5.96 1.99 -11.39
CA THR A 13 5.99 3.45 -11.29
C THR A 13 7.06 4.10 -12.16
N ARG A 14 8.08 3.33 -12.58
CA ARG A 14 9.28 3.83 -13.29
C ARG A 14 10.04 4.89 -12.53
N THR A 15 9.86 4.94 -11.22
CA THR A 15 10.45 5.95 -10.36
C THR A 15 11.94 5.70 -10.16
N LYS A 16 12.73 6.76 -10.09
CA LYS A 16 14.18 6.73 -9.90
C LYS A 16 14.57 7.53 -8.66
N PRO A 17 15.65 7.13 -7.93
CA PRO A 17 16.12 7.86 -6.74
C PRO A 17 16.31 9.36 -6.99
N LYS A 18 16.90 9.74 -8.13
CA LYS A 18 17.11 11.14 -8.52
C LYS A 18 15.83 11.99 -8.53
N GLN A 19 14.68 11.37 -8.78
CA GLN A 19 13.40 12.08 -8.74
C GLN A 19 13.01 12.47 -7.33
N PHE A 20 13.56 11.86 -6.28
CA PHE A 20 13.37 12.22 -4.88
C PHE A 20 14.51 13.05 -4.29
N GLY A 21 15.50 13.44 -5.10
CA GLY A 21 16.64 14.25 -4.65
C GLY A 21 17.84 13.43 -4.16
N TYR A 22 17.76 12.10 -4.22
CA TYR A 22 18.87 11.20 -3.92
C TYR A 22 19.97 11.28 -4.97
N THR A 23 21.23 11.27 -4.52
CA THR A 23 22.42 11.20 -5.37
C THR A 23 22.83 9.75 -5.61
N GLY A 24 23.81 9.49 -6.49
CA GLY A 24 24.07 8.15 -7.04
C GLY A 24 24.36 7.05 -6.01
N ASP A 25 24.81 7.42 -4.81
CA ASP A 25 25.14 6.50 -3.73
C ASP A 25 23.97 6.27 -2.75
N ASP A 26 22.92 7.10 -2.78
CA ASP A 26 21.79 7.05 -1.83
C ASP A 26 20.66 6.11 -2.30
N THR A 27 21.00 5.06 -3.06
CA THR A 27 20.00 4.10 -3.59
C THR A 27 19.40 3.24 -2.48
N GLU A 28 20.15 3.01 -1.40
CA GLU A 28 19.69 2.26 -0.23
C GLU A 28 18.59 3.01 0.52
N GLU A 29 18.82 4.27 0.90
CA GLU A 29 17.80 5.13 1.56
C GLU A 29 16.54 5.28 0.72
N PHE A 30 16.67 5.38 -0.61
CA PHE A 30 15.53 5.40 -1.51
C PHE A 30 14.73 4.10 -1.44
N ASN A 31 15.40 2.94 -1.42
CA ASN A 31 14.72 1.66 -1.34
C ASN A 31 14.03 1.48 0.02
N GLU A 32 14.69 1.88 1.12
CA GLU A 32 14.09 1.88 2.48
C GLU A 32 12.80 2.71 2.53
N LEU A 33 12.79 3.89 1.90
CA LEU A 33 11.59 4.71 1.80
C LEU A 33 10.44 3.98 1.06
N ILE A 34 10.76 3.27 -0.02
CA ILE A 34 9.75 2.47 -0.75
C ILE A 34 9.29 1.29 0.11
N GLU A 35 10.17 0.63 0.84
CA GLU A 35 9.82 -0.45 1.77
C GLU A 35 8.85 0.04 2.85
N ASP A 36 9.09 1.21 3.44
CA ASP A 36 8.17 1.83 4.39
C ASP A 36 6.78 2.08 3.79
N TRP A 37 6.71 2.54 2.54
CA TRP A 37 5.42 2.73 1.86
C TRP A 37 4.73 1.41 1.50
N ILE A 38 5.50 0.35 1.24
CA ILE A 38 4.94 -1.00 1.11
C ILE A 38 4.34 -1.45 2.43
N LEU A 39 5.06 -1.30 3.56
CA LEU A 39 4.56 -1.66 4.89
C LEU A 39 3.27 -0.90 5.25
N GLN A 40 3.20 0.40 4.93
CA GLN A 40 1.98 1.19 5.10
C GLN A 40 0.83 0.65 4.24
N SER A 41 1.12 0.29 2.99
CA SER A 41 0.14 -0.30 2.07
C SER A 41 -0.40 -1.64 2.57
N GLU A 42 0.48 -2.50 3.09
CA GLU A 42 0.08 -3.76 3.73
C GLU A 42 -0.83 -3.53 4.93
N SER A 43 -0.48 -2.58 5.81
CA SER A 43 -1.30 -2.22 6.97
C SER A 43 -2.71 -1.78 6.56
N HIS A 44 -2.83 -0.97 5.50
CA HIS A 44 -4.12 -0.58 4.94
C HIS A 44 -4.94 -1.77 4.42
N ILE A 45 -4.29 -2.67 3.65
CA ILE A 45 -4.91 -3.88 3.13
C ILE A 45 -5.36 -4.79 4.28
N ASN A 46 -4.51 -4.99 5.28
CA ASN A 46 -4.78 -5.84 6.44
C ASN A 46 -5.97 -5.31 7.23
N HIS A 47 -5.99 -4.00 7.45
CA HIS A 47 -7.10 -3.33 8.12
C HIS A 47 -8.40 -3.48 7.33
N TYR A 48 -8.37 -3.33 6.00
CA TYR A 48 -9.55 -3.46 5.15
C TYR A 48 -10.08 -4.90 5.11
N CYS A 49 -9.19 -5.86 4.90
CA CYS A 49 -9.53 -7.28 4.80
C CYS A 49 -9.81 -7.95 6.16
N LYS A 50 -9.40 -7.32 7.27
CA LYS A 50 -9.37 -7.89 8.63
C LYS A 50 -8.58 -9.22 8.66
N ARG A 51 -7.51 -9.28 7.88
CA ARG A 51 -6.71 -10.47 7.63
C ARG A 51 -5.28 -10.07 7.28
N GLU A 52 -4.34 -10.93 7.63
CA GLU A 52 -2.93 -10.82 7.29
C GLU A 52 -2.48 -12.07 6.53
N TRP A 53 -1.42 -11.92 5.73
CA TRP A 53 -0.81 -13.00 4.93
C TRP A 53 0.69 -13.10 5.20
N TYR A 54 1.05 -13.18 6.48
CA TYR A 54 2.43 -13.39 6.93
C TYR A 54 2.68 -14.85 7.27
N ASN A 55 3.90 -15.31 7.04
CA ASN A 55 4.37 -16.59 7.57
C ASN A 55 4.29 -16.57 9.10
N TYR A 56 4.00 -17.72 9.68
CA TYR A 56 3.94 -17.89 11.13
C TYR A 56 4.54 -19.24 11.50
N TYR A 57 4.95 -19.39 12.76
CA TYR A 57 5.43 -20.66 13.28
C TYR A 57 4.29 -21.38 14.00
N ASP A 58 4.20 -22.70 13.83
CA ASP A 58 3.26 -23.51 14.59
C ASP A 58 3.76 -23.78 16.03
N GLU A 59 2.98 -24.54 16.81
CA GLU A 59 3.32 -24.89 18.19
C GLU A 59 4.59 -25.78 18.32
N TYR A 60 5.05 -26.36 17.21
CA TYR A 60 6.25 -27.19 17.12
C TYR A 60 7.47 -26.44 16.58
N GLY A 61 7.31 -25.15 16.23
CA GLY A 61 8.38 -24.32 15.69
C GLY A 61 8.59 -24.48 14.18
N GLU A 62 7.66 -25.13 13.46
CA GLU A 62 7.73 -25.27 12.01
C GLU A 62 7.17 -24.02 11.31
N GLU A 63 7.88 -23.52 10.28
CA GLU A 63 7.45 -22.34 9.53
C GLU A 63 6.32 -22.68 8.56
N ILE A 64 5.14 -22.09 8.79
CA ILE A 64 4.00 -22.15 7.88
C ILE A 64 4.07 -21.00 6.89
N ILE A 65 4.35 -21.34 5.63
CA ILE A 65 4.43 -20.37 4.54
C ILE A 65 3.02 -19.97 4.10
N VAL A 66 2.68 -18.69 4.30
CA VAL A 66 1.38 -18.15 3.87
C VAL A 66 1.51 -17.51 2.51
N LYS A 67 0.86 -18.09 1.50
CA LYS A 67 0.86 -17.54 0.15
C LYS A 67 -0.06 -16.33 0.05
N VAL A 68 0.52 -15.16 -0.24
CA VAL A 68 -0.24 -13.94 -0.57
C VAL A 68 -0.97 -14.14 -1.91
N PRO A 69 -2.30 -13.94 -1.98
CA PRO A 69 -3.03 -14.03 -3.24
C PRO A 69 -2.51 -13.01 -4.27
N PRO A 70 -2.39 -13.37 -5.57
CA PRO A 70 -1.88 -12.45 -6.59
C PRO A 70 -2.66 -11.13 -6.71
N ALA A 71 -3.98 -11.16 -6.50
CA ALA A 71 -4.80 -9.95 -6.47
C ALA A 71 -4.44 -9.02 -5.30
N VAL A 72 -4.18 -9.58 -4.11
CA VAL A 72 -3.73 -8.83 -2.92
C VAL A 72 -2.35 -8.21 -3.17
N ARG A 73 -1.43 -8.97 -3.79
CA ARG A 73 -0.13 -8.46 -4.23
C ARG A 73 -0.29 -7.28 -5.21
N ASN A 74 -1.13 -7.44 -6.24
CA ASN A 74 -1.37 -6.38 -7.22
C ASN A 74 -1.91 -5.10 -6.59
N VAL A 75 -2.85 -5.23 -5.64
CA VAL A 75 -3.38 -4.09 -4.89
C VAL A 75 -2.31 -3.43 -4.04
N CYS A 76 -1.43 -4.20 -3.39
CA CYS A 76 -0.30 -3.64 -2.63
C CYS A 76 0.61 -2.79 -3.52
N ILE A 77 0.99 -3.30 -4.69
CA ILE A 77 1.83 -2.57 -5.66
C ILE A 77 1.17 -1.25 -6.10
N ARG A 78 -0.13 -1.31 -6.46
CA ARG A 78 -0.88 -0.12 -6.91
C ARG A 78 -1.10 0.88 -5.78
N LEU A 79 -1.33 0.41 -4.56
CA LEU A 79 -1.49 1.28 -3.40
C LEU A 79 -0.19 2.02 -3.08
N THR A 80 0.95 1.32 -3.09
CA THR A 80 2.27 1.95 -2.95
C THR A 80 2.53 2.94 -4.08
N ALA A 81 2.17 2.61 -5.32
CA ALA A 81 2.28 3.52 -6.45
C ALA A 81 1.44 4.80 -6.26
N ASN A 82 0.25 4.70 -5.66
CA ASN A 82 -0.56 5.85 -5.30
C ASN A 82 0.12 6.71 -4.23
N ILE A 83 0.79 6.11 -3.23
CA ILE A 83 1.58 6.85 -2.24
C ILE A 83 2.70 7.64 -2.93
N ILE A 84 3.44 7.00 -3.83
CA ILE A 84 4.53 7.62 -4.60
C ILE A 84 4.00 8.82 -5.41
N ALA A 85 2.92 8.62 -6.17
CA ALA A 85 2.31 9.68 -6.98
C ALA A 85 1.80 10.85 -6.11
N PHE A 86 1.23 10.54 -4.95
CA PHE A 86 0.77 11.52 -3.98
C PHE A 86 1.93 12.33 -3.37
N SER A 87 3.05 11.67 -3.06
CA SER A 87 4.27 12.30 -2.57
C SER A 87 4.82 13.31 -3.58
N PHE A 88 4.91 12.92 -4.86
CA PHE A 88 5.28 13.85 -5.95
C PHE A 88 4.32 15.03 -6.07
N GLY A 89 3.01 14.76 -6.06
CA GLY A 89 1.99 15.81 -6.17
C GLY A 89 2.09 16.88 -5.07
N ARG A 90 2.44 16.48 -3.84
CA ARG A 90 2.66 17.42 -2.73
C ARG A 90 3.97 18.18 -2.83
N ARG A 91 5.02 17.55 -3.36
CA ARG A 91 6.30 18.22 -3.58
C ARG A 91 6.17 19.32 -4.63
N ASP A 92 5.51 19.01 -5.74
CA ASP A 92 5.39 19.92 -6.88
C ASP A 92 4.30 20.98 -6.67
N ASN A 93 3.37 20.73 -5.74
CA ASN A 93 2.30 21.65 -5.38
C ASN A 93 2.23 21.83 -3.85
N PRO A 94 3.21 22.53 -3.25
CA PRO A 94 3.23 22.82 -1.82
C PRO A 94 2.12 23.82 -1.52
N LEU A 95 0.89 23.33 -1.32
CA LEU A 95 -0.30 24.07 -0.90
C LEU A 95 -0.30 25.52 -1.41
N LYS A 96 -0.69 25.72 -2.68
CA LYS A 96 -1.01 27.07 -3.19
C LYS A 96 -1.93 27.75 -2.17
N LYS A 97 -1.36 28.74 -1.48
CA LYS A 97 -2.02 29.61 -0.53
C LYS A 97 -3.20 30.29 -1.23
N VAL A 98 -4.37 30.19 -0.59
CA VAL A 98 -5.43 31.21 -0.44
C VAL A 98 -6.06 31.73 -1.74
N ASP A 99 -7.39 31.75 -1.79
CA ASP A 99 -8.27 32.26 -2.88
C ASP A 99 -8.60 31.34 -4.05
N ASP A 100 -9.18 30.16 -3.79
CA ASP A 100 -10.14 29.60 -4.74
C ASP A 100 -11.18 28.73 -4.03
N TRP A 101 -12.34 29.31 -3.71
CA TRP A 101 -13.44 28.63 -3.01
C TRP A 101 -14.20 27.62 -3.90
N ASN A 102 -13.62 27.18 -5.02
CA ASN A 102 -14.26 26.23 -5.93
C ASN A 102 -13.32 25.18 -6.55
N THR A 103 -12.11 25.00 -6.02
CA THR A 103 -11.29 23.85 -6.40
C THR A 103 -11.75 22.65 -5.58
N GLY A 104 -12.47 21.73 -6.24
CA GLY A 104 -12.80 20.43 -5.67
C GLY A 104 -11.56 19.84 -5.01
N VAL A 105 -11.65 19.59 -3.70
CA VAL A 105 -10.59 19.03 -2.87
C VAL A 105 -9.92 17.92 -3.66
N ILE A 106 -8.65 18.10 -4.06
CA ILE A 106 -7.87 17.05 -4.72
C ILE A 106 -7.90 15.89 -3.74
N THR A 107 -8.77 14.90 -4.02
CA THR A 107 -9.07 13.85 -3.07
C THR A 107 -7.77 13.09 -2.83
N SER A 108 -7.20 13.29 -1.64
CA SER A 108 -5.93 12.74 -1.19
C SER A 108 -6.03 11.23 -0.91
N ALA A 109 -6.94 10.54 -1.60
CA ALA A 109 -7.28 9.15 -1.34
C ALA A 109 -6.27 8.25 -2.04
N VAL A 110 -5.20 7.93 -1.33
CA VAL A 110 -4.21 6.91 -1.75
C VAL A 110 -4.89 5.54 -1.87
N PHE A 111 -5.77 5.19 -0.94
CA PHE A 111 -6.53 3.94 -0.94
C PHE A 111 -7.91 4.10 -1.57
N THR A 112 -7.92 4.08 -2.89
CA THR A 112 -9.08 4.31 -3.75
C THR A 112 -10.11 3.17 -3.70
N ASP A 113 -11.33 3.45 -4.14
CA ASP A 113 -12.43 2.48 -4.03
C ASP A 113 -12.33 1.31 -5.01
N ASP A 114 -11.67 1.47 -6.15
CA ASP A 114 -11.31 0.38 -7.07
C ASP A 114 -10.38 -0.64 -6.39
N LEU A 115 -9.35 -0.18 -5.68
CA LEU A 115 -8.47 -1.07 -4.90
C LEU A 115 -9.24 -1.81 -3.81
N LYS A 116 -10.19 -1.14 -3.15
CA LYS A 116 -11.06 -1.79 -2.17
C LYS A 116 -11.99 -2.81 -2.83
N GLN A 117 -12.50 -2.52 -4.03
CA GLN A 117 -13.34 -3.45 -4.79
C GLN A 117 -12.58 -4.75 -5.12
N ASP A 118 -11.33 -4.64 -5.57
CA ASP A 118 -10.47 -5.79 -5.84
C ASP A 118 -10.20 -6.63 -4.58
N LEU A 119 -10.18 -5.99 -3.40
CA LEU A 119 -10.00 -6.65 -2.11
C LEU A 119 -11.28 -7.24 -1.50
N LYS A 120 -12.47 -6.89 -1.99
CA LYS A 120 -13.75 -7.36 -1.42
C LYS A 120 -13.81 -8.88 -1.22
N PRO A 121 -13.38 -9.73 -2.16
CA PRO A 121 -13.42 -11.19 -2.00
C PRO A 121 -12.53 -11.72 -0.88
N PHE A 122 -11.53 -10.96 -0.45
CA PHE A 122 -10.55 -11.37 0.54
C PHE A 122 -10.88 -10.90 1.96
N ARG A 123 -11.92 -10.08 2.11
CA ARG A 123 -12.36 -9.56 3.40
C ARG A 123 -13.01 -10.66 4.23
N LYS A 124 -12.57 -10.83 5.49
CA LYS A 124 -13.20 -11.81 6.39
C LYS A 124 -14.69 -11.46 6.57
N PRO A 125 -15.60 -12.45 6.44
CA PRO A 125 -17.02 -12.21 6.69
C PRO A 125 -17.20 -11.80 8.16
N ARG A 126 -18.05 -10.80 8.39
CA ARG A 126 -18.46 -10.44 9.75
C ARG A 126 -19.25 -11.63 10.31
N LYS A 127 -18.84 -12.18 11.46
CA LYS A 127 -19.64 -13.18 12.17
C LYS A 127 -21.03 -12.58 12.39
N ALA A 128 -22.06 -13.13 11.75
CA ALA A 128 -23.43 -12.77 12.03
C ALA A 128 -23.77 -13.35 13.41
N ASN A 129 -24.16 -12.51 14.36
CA ASN A 129 -24.74 -12.98 15.61
C ASN A 129 -26.12 -13.56 15.27
N ILE A 130 -26.16 -14.87 15.01
CA ILE A 130 -27.42 -15.59 14.94
C ILE A 130 -27.90 -15.70 16.38
N PHE A 131 -28.76 -14.77 16.80
CA PHE A 131 -29.54 -14.94 18.02
C PHE A 131 -30.46 -16.13 17.78
N LYS A 132 -30.13 -17.28 18.38
CA LYS A 132 -31.09 -18.38 18.52
C LYS A 132 -32.17 -17.90 19.51
N ILE A 133 -33.37 -17.67 19.00
CA ILE A 133 -34.60 -17.51 19.78
C ILE A 133 -35.14 -18.90 20.08
#